data_AF-A0A8J6DDU7-F1
#
_entry.id   AF-A0A8J6DDU7-F1
#
_cell.length_a   1.000
_cell.length_b   1.000
_cell.length_c   1.000
_cell.angle_alpha   90.00
_cell.angle_beta   90.00
_cell.angle_gamma   90.00
#
_symmetry.space_group_name_H-M   'P 1'
#
loop_
_entity.id
_entity.type
_entity.pdbx_description
1 polymer ?
#
loop_
_entity_poly.entity_id
_entity_poly.type
_entity_poly.pdbx_seq_one_letter_code
_entity_poly.pdbx_strand_id
1 'polypeptide(L)'
;LPPSGAAAAALRTWRVAVRRPPSGAGLPRSRDAGALRASHRPVRPERSFAQGREARRTLASPGATEGRITEWLTFDNMHHQWLLLAACFWVIFMFMVASKFITVTFKDPDAYSAKQEFLFLTAMPDAGKLPREKQFPEELKFVLDRIFVCDKHKILFCQTPKVGNTQWKKVLIVLNGAFPSIEEIPENVVHDHEKNGLPRLSSFSDAEIQKRLKTYFKFFIVRDPFERLISAFKDKFVHNPRFEPWYRHEIAPGIIRKYRRNRTETRGIQFEDFVRYLGDPNHRWLDLQFGDHIIHWVTYVELCAPCEIKYSVIGHHETLEDDAPYILKEAGIDHLVSYPTIPPGITVYNKSKVEHYFLGISKRDIRRLYARFEGDFKLFGYHKPDFLLN
;
A
#
# COMPACT_ATOMS: atom_id res chain seq x y z
N LEU A 1 20.51 -56.04 -22.78
CA LEU A 1 21.64 -55.20 -23.25
C LEU A 1 21.44 -54.97 -24.74
N PRO A 2 21.19 -53.74 -25.22
CA PRO A 2 20.95 -53.44 -26.65
C PRO A 2 22.29 -53.00 -27.31
N PRO A 3 22.36 -52.69 -28.62
CA PRO A 3 21.94 -51.35 -29.06
C PRO A 3 21.30 -51.24 -30.47
N SER A 4 20.72 -50.07 -30.65
CA SER A 4 20.05 -49.41 -31.78
C SER A 4 20.85 -49.26 -33.08
N GLY A 5 20.12 -49.25 -34.20
CA GLY A 5 20.56 -48.75 -35.50
C GLY A 5 19.99 -47.37 -35.86
N ALA A 6 20.79 -46.61 -36.63
CA ALA A 6 20.52 -45.87 -37.89
C ALA A 6 19.14 -45.19 -38.14
N ALA A 7 18.95 -44.18 -38.98
CA ALA A 7 19.73 -43.11 -39.62
C ALA A 7 18.72 -42.33 -40.51
N ALA A 8 18.81 -40.99 -40.52
CA ALA A 8 18.53 -40.06 -41.62
C ALA A 8 17.14 -39.87 -42.29
N ALA A 9 16.86 -38.57 -42.49
CA ALA A 9 16.18 -37.89 -43.61
C ALA A 9 14.64 -37.72 -43.61
N ALA A 10 14.19 -36.45 -43.55
CA ALA A 10 13.70 -35.71 -44.73
C ALA A 10 13.08 -34.35 -44.33
N LEU A 11 13.58 -33.29 -44.97
CA LEU A 11 13.01 -31.94 -45.00
C LEU A 11 11.65 -31.92 -45.72
N ARG A 12 10.64 -31.27 -45.13
CA ARG A 12 9.48 -30.76 -45.87
C ARG A 12 9.12 -29.35 -45.41
N THR A 13 9.36 -28.42 -46.33
CA THR A 13 8.89 -27.04 -46.39
C THR A 13 7.37 -26.95 -46.45
N TRP A 14 6.77 -26.03 -45.69
CA TRP A 14 5.41 -25.55 -45.92
C TRP A 14 5.42 -24.07 -46.30
N ARG A 15 5.09 -23.82 -47.58
CA ARG A 15 4.65 -22.51 -48.11
C ARG A 15 3.18 -22.34 -47.76
N VAL A 16 2.79 -21.16 -47.26
CA VAL A 16 1.39 -20.72 -47.30
C VAL A 16 1.33 -19.38 -48.02
N ALA A 17 0.36 -19.32 -48.93
CA ALA A 17 0.25 -18.38 -50.02
C ALA A 17 -0.36 -17.03 -49.61
N VAL A 18 0.18 -15.98 -50.21
CA VAL A 18 -0.37 -14.63 -50.29
C VAL A 18 -1.53 -14.63 -51.29
N ARG A 19 -2.70 -14.09 -50.89
CA ARG A 19 -3.74 -13.62 -51.82
C ARG A 19 -4.25 -12.23 -51.40
N ARG A 20 -4.18 -11.30 -52.35
CA ARG A 20 -4.94 -10.04 -52.53
C ARG A 20 -5.44 -10.08 -54.01
N PRO A 21 -6.32 -9.17 -54.49
CA PRO A 21 -7.48 -8.47 -53.92
C PRO A 21 -8.74 -8.74 -54.82
N PRO A 22 -9.79 -7.89 -54.87
CA PRO A 22 -9.71 -6.69 -55.72
C PRO A 22 -10.35 -5.41 -55.13
N SER A 23 -9.97 -4.31 -55.79
CA SER A 23 -10.26 -2.90 -55.57
C SER A 23 -11.48 -2.38 -56.34
N GLY A 24 -12.05 -1.27 -55.85
CA GLY A 24 -12.92 -0.34 -56.60
C GLY A 24 -14.30 -0.16 -55.93
N ALA A 25 -14.93 1.01 -55.87
CA ALA A 25 -14.62 2.40 -56.23
C ALA A 25 -15.79 3.24 -55.63
N GLY A 26 -15.61 4.55 -55.46
CA GLY A 26 -16.75 5.47 -55.32
C GLY A 26 -16.70 6.43 -54.13
N LEU A 27 -16.05 7.58 -54.34
CA LEU A 27 -16.48 8.85 -53.76
C LEU A 27 -17.82 9.27 -54.40
N PRO A 28 -18.62 10.11 -53.73
CA PRO A 28 -18.71 11.47 -54.28
C PRO A 28 -18.60 12.59 -53.25
N ARG A 29 -18.17 13.74 -53.77
CA ARG A 29 -18.17 15.08 -53.16
C ARG A 29 -19.56 15.72 -53.26
N SER A 30 -19.91 16.56 -52.27
CA SER A 30 -20.67 17.83 -52.41
C SER A 30 -20.48 18.61 -51.10
N ARG A 31 -19.76 19.75 -51.02
CA ARG A 31 -19.99 21.13 -51.50
C ARG A 31 -21.18 21.88 -50.87
N ASP A 32 -20.84 23.08 -50.36
CA ASP A 32 -21.61 24.31 -50.10
C ASP A 32 -22.60 24.29 -48.93
N ALA A 33 -22.82 25.32 -48.09
CA ALA A 33 -22.46 26.75 -48.05
C ALA A 33 -22.40 27.17 -46.55
N GLY A 34 -21.68 28.22 -46.13
CA GLY A 34 -22.19 29.59 -46.15
C GLY A 34 -22.07 30.23 -44.74
N ALA A 35 -21.52 31.44 -44.68
CA ALA A 35 -21.15 32.19 -43.48
C ALA A 35 -22.32 32.70 -42.63
N LEU A 36 -22.08 33.01 -41.34
CA LEU A 36 -22.34 34.34 -40.75
C LEU A 36 -21.86 34.45 -39.28
N ARG A 37 -21.39 35.67 -38.96
CA ARG A 37 -20.88 36.20 -37.70
C ARG A 37 -21.88 36.12 -36.54
N ALA A 38 -21.38 36.05 -35.30
CA ALA A 38 -21.50 37.13 -34.31
C ALA A 38 -20.66 36.87 -33.06
N SER A 39 -19.92 37.91 -32.67
CA SER A 39 -19.13 38.11 -31.46
C SER A 39 -19.98 38.30 -30.22
N HIS A 40 -19.47 37.94 -29.02
CA HIS A 40 -19.50 38.82 -27.84
C HIS A 40 -18.59 38.29 -26.71
N ARG A 41 -17.56 39.09 -26.37
CA ARG A 41 -16.95 39.18 -25.02
C ARG A 41 -17.64 40.34 -24.29
N PRO A 42 -17.52 40.41 -22.95
CA PRO A 42 -17.38 41.70 -22.31
C PRO A 42 -16.08 41.83 -21.49
N VAL A 43 -15.60 43.07 -21.50
CA VAL A 43 -14.39 43.62 -20.88
C VAL A 43 -14.83 44.50 -19.69
N ARG A 44 -13.97 44.63 -18.67
CA ARG A 44 -14.05 45.61 -17.57
C ARG A 44 -14.25 47.06 -18.08
N PRO A 45 -14.62 47.98 -17.17
CA PRO A 45 -13.74 49.14 -17.03
C PRO A 45 -13.52 49.62 -15.57
N GLU A 46 -12.35 50.23 -15.38
CA GLU A 46 -12.06 51.21 -14.33
C GLU A 46 -12.50 52.61 -14.78
N ARG A 47 -12.88 53.50 -13.84
CA ARG A 47 -12.20 54.79 -13.57
C ARG A 47 -12.98 55.68 -12.58
N SER A 48 -12.17 56.39 -11.80
CA SER A 48 -12.41 57.45 -10.81
C SER A 48 -13.02 58.74 -11.34
N PHE A 49 -13.70 59.52 -10.49
CA PHE A 49 -13.61 61.00 -10.45
C PHE A 49 -14.03 61.56 -9.06
N ALA A 50 -13.46 62.72 -8.72
CA ALA A 50 -13.41 63.36 -7.41
C ALA A 50 -14.51 64.42 -7.13
N GLN A 51 -14.64 64.82 -5.85
CA GLN A 51 -15.07 66.13 -5.26
C GLN A 51 -15.66 65.82 -3.86
N GLY A 52 -15.38 66.46 -2.72
CA GLY A 52 -14.86 67.79 -2.39
C GLY A 52 -15.89 68.50 -1.51
N ARG A 53 -15.64 68.66 -0.20
CA ARG A 53 -16.10 69.79 0.65
C ARG A 53 -15.60 69.70 2.10
N GLU A 54 -14.93 70.77 2.52
CA GLU A 54 -14.54 71.12 3.89
C GLU A 54 -15.74 71.65 4.70
N ALA A 55 -15.67 71.49 6.04
CA ALA A 55 -15.97 72.58 6.98
C ALA A 55 -15.30 72.30 8.34
N ARG A 56 -14.53 73.27 8.83
CA ARG A 56 -13.81 73.31 10.12
C ARG A 56 -14.39 74.47 10.95
N ARG A 57 -14.55 74.30 12.27
CA ARG A 57 -14.61 75.34 13.34
C ARG A 57 -14.55 74.62 14.71
N THR A 58 -13.45 74.65 15.49
CA THR A 58 -13.07 75.61 16.58
C THR A 58 -14.16 75.76 17.66
N LEU A 59 -13.97 75.66 19.00
CA LEU A 59 -12.88 76.06 19.90
C LEU A 59 -13.09 75.41 21.31
N ALA A 60 -12.03 75.30 22.14
CA ALA A 60 -12.00 74.78 23.53
C ALA A 60 -12.63 75.74 24.58
N SER A 61 -13.11 75.30 25.77
CA SER A 61 -12.35 75.11 27.03
C SER A 61 -13.32 74.74 28.22
N PRO A 62 -12.92 74.64 29.51
CA PRO A 62 -12.45 73.46 30.25
C PRO A 62 -13.36 73.00 31.43
N GLY A 63 -13.17 71.76 31.92
CA GLY A 63 -13.82 71.25 33.13
C GLY A 63 -13.37 69.84 33.51
N ALA A 64 -12.14 69.70 34.02
CA ALA A 64 -11.75 68.59 34.89
C ALA A 64 -12.22 68.95 36.31
N THR A 65 -12.74 68.07 37.16
CA THR A 65 -12.00 66.99 37.85
C THR A 65 -13.00 66.21 38.74
N GLU A 66 -13.69 65.20 38.22
CA GLU A 66 -14.45 64.28 39.09
C GLU A 66 -14.67 62.88 38.51
N GLY A 67 -14.64 62.73 37.18
CA GLY A 67 -14.85 61.43 36.52
C GLY A 67 -13.63 60.51 36.39
N ARG A 68 -12.43 60.93 36.82
CA ARG A 68 -11.20 60.15 36.54
C ARG A 68 -10.94 59.05 37.58
N ILE A 69 -11.36 59.19 38.83
CA ILE A 69 -10.98 58.25 39.91
C ILE A 69 -11.78 56.93 39.85
N THR A 70 -13.02 56.95 39.32
CA THR A 70 -13.89 55.78 39.22
C THR A 70 -13.56 54.85 38.05
N GLU A 71 -12.98 55.35 36.96
CA GLU A 71 -12.51 54.53 35.83
C GLU A 71 -11.23 53.73 36.17
N TRP A 72 -10.29 54.29 36.94
CA TRP A 72 -9.08 53.54 37.33
C TRP A 72 -9.39 52.39 38.30
N LEU A 73 -10.30 52.58 39.26
CA LEU A 73 -10.69 51.56 40.23
C LEU A 73 -11.47 50.39 39.60
N THR A 74 -12.15 50.60 38.48
CA THR A 74 -12.88 49.55 37.76
C THR A 74 -11.99 48.80 36.76
N PHE A 75 -10.99 49.47 36.18
CA PHE A 75 -10.01 48.86 35.27
C PHE A 75 -9.03 47.91 36.01
N ASP A 76 -8.53 48.29 37.19
CA ASP A 76 -7.64 47.43 37.99
C ASP A 76 -8.35 46.17 38.52
N ASN A 77 -9.64 46.29 38.85
CA ASN A 77 -10.42 45.17 39.39
C ASN A 77 -10.70 44.10 38.31
N MET A 78 -10.92 44.53 37.05
CA MET A 78 -11.05 43.61 35.91
C MET A 78 -9.73 42.91 35.59
N HIS A 79 -8.59 43.62 35.64
CA HIS A 79 -7.29 43.04 35.30
C HIS A 79 -6.87 41.96 36.32
N HIS A 80 -7.18 42.13 37.61
CA HIS A 80 -6.97 41.10 38.61
C HIS A 80 -7.86 39.87 38.41
N GLN A 81 -9.11 40.06 37.99
CA GLN A 81 -10.03 38.95 37.69
C GLN A 81 -9.54 38.11 36.50
N TRP A 82 -9.03 38.74 35.44
CA TRP A 82 -8.45 38.03 34.29
C TRP A 82 -7.14 37.31 34.63
N LEU A 83 -6.30 37.89 35.49
CA LEU A 83 -5.09 37.24 35.98
C LEU A 83 -5.38 36.03 36.87
N LEU A 84 -6.41 36.11 37.73
CA LEU A 84 -6.90 34.99 38.54
C LEU A 84 -7.45 33.87 37.67
N LEU A 85 -8.24 34.19 36.62
CA LEU A 85 -8.76 33.19 35.69
C LEU A 85 -7.64 32.51 34.89
N ALA A 86 -6.64 33.28 34.44
CA ALA A 86 -5.46 32.73 33.77
C ALA A 86 -4.64 31.82 34.70
N ALA A 87 -4.45 32.23 35.96
CA ALA A 87 -3.76 31.41 36.96
C ALA A 87 -4.52 30.11 37.26
N CYS A 88 -5.85 30.18 37.46
CA CYS A 88 -6.69 29.00 37.65
C CYS A 88 -6.64 28.05 36.45
N PHE A 89 -6.69 28.58 35.22
CA PHE A 89 -6.54 27.77 34.00
C PHE A 89 -5.18 27.08 33.93
N TRP A 90 -4.08 27.79 34.25
CA TRP A 90 -2.74 27.22 34.26
C TRP A 90 -2.57 26.13 35.31
N VAL A 91 -3.16 26.28 36.50
CA VAL A 91 -3.14 25.25 37.54
C VAL A 91 -3.89 24.00 37.07
N ILE A 92 -5.09 24.15 36.51
CA ILE A 92 -5.87 23.02 35.98
C ILE A 92 -5.12 22.33 34.83
N PHE A 93 -4.51 23.10 33.92
CA PHE A 93 -3.70 22.56 32.83
C PHE A 93 -2.49 21.78 33.35
N MET A 94 -1.79 22.29 34.36
CA MET A 94 -0.69 21.57 35.03
C MET A 94 -1.17 20.28 35.69
N PHE A 95 -2.34 20.28 36.35
CA PHE A 95 -2.92 19.06 36.91
C PHE A 95 -3.34 18.04 35.83
N MET A 96 -3.87 18.49 34.69
CA MET A 96 -4.21 17.60 33.57
C MET A 96 -2.96 16.99 32.92
N VAL A 97 -1.90 17.77 32.75
CA VAL A 97 -0.62 17.31 32.23
C VAL A 97 0.06 16.36 33.22
N ALA A 98 0.08 16.70 34.51
CA ALA A 98 0.62 15.85 35.56
C ALA A 98 -0.17 14.54 35.71
N SER A 99 -1.50 14.58 35.65
CA SER A 99 -2.36 13.38 35.68
C SER A 99 -2.08 12.47 34.48
N LYS A 100 -1.96 13.02 33.26
CA LYS A 100 -1.53 12.24 32.09
C LYS A 100 -0.11 11.70 32.23
N PHE A 101 0.83 12.47 32.78
CA PHE A 101 2.20 12.01 33.01
C PHE A 101 2.24 10.87 34.03
N ILE A 102 1.48 10.98 35.13
CA ILE A 102 1.30 9.91 36.14
C ILE A 102 0.67 8.67 35.48
N THR A 103 -0.32 8.83 34.61
CA THR A 103 -0.94 7.69 33.93
C THR A 103 0.00 7.03 32.90
N VAL A 104 0.95 7.79 32.35
CA VAL A 104 2.01 7.30 31.45
C VAL A 104 3.15 6.64 32.24
N THR A 105 3.44 7.08 33.47
CA THR A 105 4.48 6.46 34.33
C THR A 105 3.99 5.28 35.17
N PHE A 106 2.68 5.11 35.36
CA PHE A 106 2.09 3.93 36.04
C PHE A 106 1.59 2.83 35.08
N LYS A 107 1.96 2.90 33.80
CA LYS A 107 1.75 1.80 32.85
C LYS A 107 3.07 1.03 32.71
N ASP A 108 3.27 0.10 33.64
CA ASP A 108 4.27 -0.99 33.71
C ASP A 108 5.72 -0.70 33.26
N PRO A 109 6.66 -0.51 34.21
CA PRO A 109 8.09 -0.67 33.98
C PRO A 109 8.61 -2.05 34.43
N ASP A 110 7.86 -3.15 34.23
CA ASP A 110 8.31 -4.51 34.60
C ASP A 110 8.48 -5.41 33.36
N ALA A 111 9.45 -5.10 32.49
CA ALA A 111 9.86 -6.04 31.42
C ALA A 111 11.31 -5.91 30.91
N TYR A 112 12.18 -5.14 31.56
CA TYR A 112 13.58 -5.03 31.11
C TYR A 112 14.54 -4.80 32.28
N SER A 113 14.87 -5.88 33.00
CA SER A 113 16.19 -6.13 33.62
C SER A 113 16.10 -7.23 34.68
N ALA A 114 16.12 -8.49 34.26
CA ALA A 114 16.45 -9.60 35.15
C ALA A 114 16.98 -10.79 34.33
N LYS A 115 18.21 -10.68 33.86
CA LYS A 115 19.02 -11.84 33.43
C LYS A 115 20.44 -11.67 33.94
N GLN A 116 20.63 -11.79 35.25
CA GLN A 116 21.87 -12.29 35.83
C GLN A 116 21.60 -12.66 37.29
N GLU A 117 21.28 -13.93 37.55
CA GLU A 117 22.04 -14.73 38.50
C GLU A 117 21.48 -16.14 38.60
N PHE A 118 22.44 -17.06 38.68
CA PHE A 118 22.31 -18.50 38.73
C PHE A 118 22.38 -18.86 40.22
N LEU A 119 21.31 -19.38 40.82
CA LEU A 119 21.47 -20.12 42.08
C LEU A 119 20.46 -21.25 42.20
N PHE A 120 21.02 -22.41 42.51
CA PHE A 120 20.43 -23.74 42.63
C PHE A 120 19.55 -23.90 43.89
N LEU A 121 18.69 -24.93 43.83
CA LEU A 121 17.87 -25.58 44.89
C LEU A 121 16.63 -24.77 45.33
N THR A 122 15.40 -25.31 45.34
CA THR A 122 14.97 -26.63 45.80
C THR A 122 13.59 -26.96 45.19
N ALA A 123 13.32 -28.24 44.92
CA ALA A 123 12.05 -28.75 44.43
C ALA A 123 10.95 -28.76 45.52
N MET A 124 9.69 -28.55 45.12
CA MET A 124 8.45 -29.17 45.63
C MET A 124 7.31 -28.93 44.61
N PRO A 125 6.40 -29.89 44.36
CA PRO A 125 5.37 -29.78 43.32
C PRO A 125 4.00 -29.41 43.91
N ASP A 126 3.24 -28.49 43.30
CA ASP A 126 1.77 -28.62 43.26
C ASP A 126 1.06 -27.69 42.27
N ALA A 127 -0.12 -28.16 41.87
CA ALA A 127 -1.32 -27.48 41.42
C ALA A 127 -1.37 -26.96 39.97
N GLY A 128 -2.22 -27.64 39.20
CA GLY A 128 -2.45 -27.45 37.77
C GLY A 128 -2.80 -26.02 37.38
N LYS A 129 -2.03 -25.49 36.43
CA LYS A 129 -2.48 -24.41 35.55
C LYS A 129 -3.25 -25.04 34.40
N LEU A 130 -4.52 -24.63 34.23
CA LEU A 130 -5.24 -24.79 32.97
C LEU A 130 -4.31 -24.36 31.81
N PRO A 131 -4.34 -25.02 30.63
CA PRO A 131 -3.47 -24.64 29.54
C PRO A 131 -3.76 -23.19 29.16
N ARG A 132 -2.77 -22.31 29.32
CA ARG A 132 -2.79 -20.97 28.73
C ARG A 132 -3.00 -21.16 27.23
N GLU A 133 -4.13 -20.69 26.71
CA GLU A 133 -4.39 -20.68 25.28
C GLU A 133 -3.19 -20.01 24.59
N LYS A 134 -2.55 -20.73 23.67
CA LYS A 134 -1.33 -20.27 23.01
C LYS A 134 -1.69 -19.17 22.01
N GLN A 135 -1.85 -17.95 22.51
CA GLN A 135 -2.10 -16.78 21.69
C GLN A 135 -0.95 -16.61 20.70
N PHE A 136 -1.28 -16.43 19.42
CA PHE A 136 -0.28 -16.18 18.39
C PHE A 136 0.48 -14.87 18.66
N PRO A 137 1.80 -14.82 18.37
CA PRO A 137 2.56 -13.57 18.41
C PRO A 137 1.93 -12.50 17.51
N GLU A 138 2.01 -11.22 17.90
CA GLU A 138 1.43 -10.08 17.17
C GLU A 138 1.92 -10.02 15.70
N GLU A 139 3.18 -10.38 15.47
CA GLU A 139 3.80 -10.48 14.14
C GLU A 139 3.08 -11.48 13.23
N LEU A 140 2.60 -12.60 13.80
CA LEU A 140 1.85 -13.59 13.03
C LEU A 140 0.43 -13.11 12.76
N LYS A 141 -0.15 -12.23 13.60
CA LYS A 141 -1.48 -11.66 13.34
C LYS A 141 -1.52 -10.89 12.02
N PHE A 142 -0.48 -10.11 11.72
CA PHE A 142 -0.35 -9.42 10.43
C PHE A 142 -0.38 -10.42 9.28
N VAL A 143 0.41 -11.51 9.37
CA VAL A 143 0.46 -12.57 8.34
C VAL A 143 -0.88 -13.27 8.18
N LEU A 144 -1.52 -13.67 9.29
CA LEU A 144 -2.80 -14.37 9.29
C LEU A 144 -3.91 -13.53 8.66
N ASP A 145 -3.87 -12.21 8.84
CA ASP A 145 -4.82 -11.30 8.20
C ASP A 145 -4.73 -11.38 6.67
N ARG A 146 -3.55 -11.66 6.12
CA ARG A 146 -3.33 -11.76 4.67
C ARG A 146 -3.76 -13.08 4.06
N ILE A 147 -4.07 -14.09 4.86
CA ILE A 147 -4.40 -15.41 4.36
C ILE A 147 -5.92 -15.50 4.18
N PHE A 148 -6.37 -15.62 2.94
CA PHE A 148 -7.79 -15.88 2.64
C PHE A 148 -8.11 -17.36 2.81
N VAL A 149 -9.31 -17.62 3.31
CA VAL A 149 -9.80 -18.95 3.63
C VAL A 149 -10.95 -19.35 2.70
N CYS A 150 -10.84 -20.53 2.12
CA CYS A 150 -11.92 -21.20 1.40
C CYS A 150 -12.15 -22.56 2.07
N ASP A 151 -13.05 -22.61 3.06
CA ASP A 151 -13.33 -23.81 3.84
C ASP A 151 -13.94 -24.93 2.99
N LYS A 152 -14.80 -24.58 2.03
CA LYS A 152 -15.50 -25.52 1.14
C LYS A 152 -14.53 -26.43 0.38
N HIS A 153 -13.38 -25.89 -0.01
CA HIS A 153 -12.36 -26.61 -0.77
C HIS A 153 -11.04 -26.79 0.01
N LYS A 154 -11.02 -26.43 1.30
CA LYS A 154 -9.84 -26.52 2.18
C LYS A 154 -8.60 -25.82 1.61
N ILE A 155 -8.77 -24.57 1.17
CA ILE A 155 -7.69 -23.76 0.56
C ILE A 155 -7.36 -22.56 1.44
N LEU A 156 -6.06 -22.27 1.55
CA LEU A 156 -5.52 -21.03 2.10
C LEU A 156 -4.69 -20.30 1.01
N PHE A 157 -5.01 -19.05 0.75
CA PHE A 157 -4.29 -18.22 -0.21
C PHE A 157 -3.68 -17.00 0.49
N CYS A 158 -2.34 -16.89 0.54
CA CYS A 158 -1.72 -15.70 1.12
C CYS A 158 -1.69 -14.55 0.12
N GLN A 159 -2.19 -13.39 0.54
CA GLN A 159 -2.30 -12.19 -0.26
C GLN A 159 -0.93 -11.54 -0.50
N THR A 160 -0.38 -11.73 -1.68
CA THR A 160 0.79 -11.00 -2.17
C THR A 160 0.38 -9.98 -3.22
N PRO A 161 0.56 -8.66 -3.00
CA PRO A 161 0.15 -7.68 -4.01
C PRO A 161 1.04 -7.70 -5.26
N LYS A 162 0.45 -7.30 -6.40
CA LYS A 162 1.11 -7.07 -7.70
C LYS A 162 1.67 -8.31 -8.40
N VAL A 163 1.08 -9.46 -8.06
CA VAL A 163 1.43 -10.77 -8.63
C VAL A 163 0.20 -11.58 -9.05
N GLY A 164 -0.81 -10.91 -9.63
CA GLY A 164 -2.08 -11.57 -10.03
C GLY A 164 -3.10 -11.73 -8.90
N ASN A 165 -2.90 -11.04 -7.77
CA ASN A 165 -3.73 -11.13 -6.57
C ASN A 165 -5.23 -10.94 -6.80
N THR A 166 -5.61 -9.95 -7.62
CA THR A 166 -7.02 -9.68 -7.92
C THR A 166 -7.68 -10.87 -8.60
N GLN A 167 -7.00 -11.54 -9.52
CA GLN A 167 -7.53 -12.71 -10.22
C GLN A 167 -7.63 -13.92 -9.29
N TRP A 168 -6.62 -14.17 -8.45
CA TRP A 168 -6.71 -15.24 -7.44
C TRP A 168 -7.85 -15.01 -6.45
N LYS A 169 -8.09 -13.76 -6.02
CA LYS A 169 -9.28 -13.43 -5.23
C LYS A 169 -10.57 -13.79 -5.97
N LYS A 170 -10.70 -13.45 -7.25
CA LYS A 170 -11.88 -13.81 -8.04
C LYS A 170 -12.09 -15.33 -8.09
N VAL A 171 -11.03 -16.11 -8.28
CA VAL A 171 -11.09 -17.59 -8.22
C VAL A 171 -11.65 -18.05 -6.86
N LEU A 172 -11.12 -17.54 -5.74
CA LEU A 172 -11.61 -17.92 -4.40
C LEU A 172 -13.06 -17.49 -4.15
N ILE A 173 -13.48 -16.33 -4.69
CA ILE A 173 -14.86 -15.82 -4.56
C ILE A 173 -15.85 -16.78 -5.25
N VAL A 174 -15.51 -17.25 -6.46
CA VAL A 174 -16.31 -18.25 -7.19
C VAL A 174 -16.35 -19.57 -6.41
N LEU A 175 -15.21 -20.05 -5.91
CA LEU A 175 -15.14 -21.29 -5.13
C LEU A 175 -15.99 -21.24 -3.84
N ASN A 176 -16.04 -20.09 -3.18
CA ASN A 176 -16.92 -19.89 -2.02
C ASN A 176 -18.41 -19.83 -2.38
N GLY A 177 -18.76 -19.80 -3.67
CA GLY A 177 -20.14 -19.78 -4.16
C GLY A 177 -20.81 -18.40 -4.05
N ALA A 178 -20.03 -17.33 -3.88
CA ALA A 178 -20.56 -15.97 -3.83
C ALA A 178 -20.97 -15.46 -5.22
N PHE A 179 -20.34 -15.97 -6.28
CA PHE A 179 -20.62 -15.66 -7.68
C PHE A 179 -20.51 -16.92 -8.54
N PRO A 180 -21.29 -17.03 -9.63
CA PRO A 180 -21.30 -18.22 -10.48
C PRO A 180 -20.10 -18.30 -11.45
N SER A 181 -19.50 -17.16 -11.81
CA SER A 181 -18.37 -17.07 -12.73
C SER A 181 -17.45 -15.90 -12.38
N ILE A 182 -16.24 -15.88 -12.93
CA ILE A 182 -15.24 -14.84 -12.66
C ILE A 182 -15.62 -13.51 -13.34
N GLU A 183 -16.24 -13.61 -14.51
CA GLU A 183 -16.64 -12.50 -15.38
C GLU A 183 -17.74 -11.65 -14.74
N GLU A 184 -18.57 -12.26 -13.89
CA GLU A 184 -19.69 -11.61 -13.21
C GLU A 184 -19.27 -10.83 -11.96
N ILE A 185 -18.02 -10.97 -11.50
CA ILE A 185 -17.54 -10.30 -10.28
C ILE A 185 -17.15 -8.84 -10.58
N PRO A 186 -17.85 -7.84 -10.02
CA PRO A 186 -17.48 -6.44 -10.18
C PRO A 186 -16.12 -6.15 -9.54
N GLU A 187 -15.27 -5.37 -10.22
CA GLU A 187 -13.90 -5.12 -9.75
C GLU A 187 -13.85 -4.40 -8.39
N ASN A 188 -14.81 -3.51 -8.13
CA ASN A 188 -14.96 -2.83 -6.84
C ASN A 188 -15.32 -3.80 -5.69
N VAL A 189 -15.99 -4.93 -5.98
CA VAL A 189 -16.34 -5.92 -4.96
C VAL A 189 -15.14 -6.76 -4.57
N VAL A 190 -14.23 -7.11 -5.49
CA VAL A 190 -13.05 -7.96 -5.20
C VAL A 190 -12.18 -7.39 -4.08
N HIS A 191 -12.12 -6.06 -3.98
CA HIS A 191 -11.31 -5.35 -3.01
C HIS A 191 -12.08 -4.92 -1.75
N ASP A 192 -13.41 -5.06 -1.74
CA ASP A 192 -14.27 -4.76 -0.61
C ASP A 192 -14.30 -5.96 0.35
N HIS A 193 -13.67 -5.81 1.53
CA HIS A 193 -13.55 -6.88 2.52
C HIS A 193 -14.87 -7.32 3.13
N GLU A 194 -15.88 -6.44 3.15
CA GLU A 194 -17.19 -6.77 3.71
C GLU A 194 -18.06 -7.49 2.68
N LYS A 195 -17.85 -7.20 1.38
CA LYS A 195 -18.70 -7.70 0.30
C LYS A 195 -18.12 -8.86 -0.50
N ASN A 196 -16.81 -9.10 -0.43
CA ASN A 196 -16.18 -10.12 -1.27
C ASN A 196 -16.40 -11.56 -0.80
N GLY A 197 -16.91 -11.80 0.42
CA GLY A 197 -17.14 -13.17 0.92
C GLY A 197 -15.85 -14.00 1.05
N LEU A 198 -14.70 -13.34 1.28
CA LEU A 198 -13.41 -13.98 1.53
C LEU A 198 -12.99 -13.80 3.00
N PRO A 199 -13.27 -14.78 3.88
CA PRO A 199 -12.81 -14.76 5.25
C PRO A 199 -11.28 -14.70 5.30
N ARG A 200 -10.75 -13.95 6.27
CA ARG A 200 -9.32 -13.91 6.58
C ARG A 200 -9.01 -14.92 7.68
N LEU A 201 -7.84 -15.53 7.66
CA LEU A 201 -7.49 -16.53 8.66
C LEU A 201 -7.43 -15.92 10.07
N SER A 202 -7.10 -14.63 10.18
CA SER A 202 -7.15 -13.83 11.41
C SER A 202 -8.53 -13.74 12.07
N SER A 203 -9.62 -14.02 11.36
CA SER A 203 -10.99 -13.93 11.90
C SER A 203 -11.47 -15.19 12.62
N PHE A 204 -10.64 -16.23 12.71
CA PHE A 204 -10.98 -17.51 13.34
C PHE A 204 -10.31 -17.66 14.70
N SER A 205 -10.80 -18.60 15.53
CA SER A 205 -10.14 -18.93 16.81
C SER A 205 -8.77 -19.60 16.60
N ASP A 206 -7.90 -19.57 17.62
CA ASP A 206 -6.55 -20.12 17.50
C ASP A 206 -6.56 -21.62 17.15
N ALA A 207 -7.47 -22.39 17.74
CA ALA A 207 -7.66 -23.81 17.43
C ALA A 207 -8.08 -24.04 15.96
N GLU A 208 -8.95 -23.19 15.45
CA GLU A 208 -9.42 -23.21 14.06
C GLU A 208 -8.34 -22.82 13.06
N ILE A 209 -7.52 -21.81 13.40
CA ILE A 209 -6.36 -21.39 12.62
C ILE A 209 -5.37 -22.55 12.51
N GLN A 210 -5.00 -23.15 13.64
CA GLN A 210 -4.07 -24.29 13.68
C GLN A 210 -4.58 -25.48 12.87
N LYS A 211 -5.87 -25.80 12.98
CA LYS A 211 -6.50 -26.86 12.17
C LYS A 211 -6.34 -26.58 10.67
N ARG A 212 -6.63 -25.36 10.22
CA ARG A 212 -6.55 -24.97 8.80
C ARG A 212 -5.10 -24.95 8.32
N LEU A 213 -4.18 -24.34 9.06
CA LEU A 213 -2.74 -24.37 8.75
C LEU A 213 -2.18 -25.80 8.68
N LYS A 214 -2.73 -26.75 9.44
CA LYS A 214 -2.29 -28.15 9.37
C LYS A 214 -2.89 -28.92 8.19
N THR A 215 -4.14 -28.64 7.83
CA THR A 215 -4.94 -29.55 6.97
C THR A 215 -5.28 -29.00 5.59
N TYR A 216 -5.14 -27.70 5.36
CA TYR A 216 -5.56 -27.06 4.11
C TYR A 216 -4.40 -27.00 3.11
N PHE A 217 -4.75 -27.08 1.82
CA PHE A 217 -3.83 -26.75 0.74
C PHE A 217 -3.51 -25.25 0.79
N LYS A 218 -2.23 -24.88 0.69
CA LYS A 218 -1.83 -23.48 0.85
C LYS A 218 -0.93 -23.06 -0.29
N PHE A 219 -1.16 -21.88 -0.82
CA PHE A 219 -0.27 -21.33 -1.83
C PHE A 219 -0.20 -19.81 -1.78
N PHE A 220 0.82 -19.28 -2.44
CA PHE A 220 0.92 -17.86 -2.77
C PHE A 220 1.79 -17.70 -4.01
N ILE A 221 1.73 -16.50 -4.60
CA ILE A 221 2.51 -16.17 -5.80
C ILE A 221 3.60 -15.15 -5.43
N VAL A 222 4.76 -15.29 -6.05
CA VAL A 222 5.88 -14.35 -5.98
C VAL A 222 6.16 -13.74 -7.35
N ARG A 223 6.95 -12.68 -7.39
CA ARG A 223 7.43 -12.00 -8.60
C ARG A 223 8.80 -11.43 -8.31
N ASP A 224 9.61 -11.19 -9.34
CA ASP A 224 10.85 -10.44 -9.20
C ASP A 224 10.63 -9.19 -8.32
N PRO A 225 11.40 -9.04 -7.22
CA PRO A 225 11.13 -8.00 -6.25
C PRO A 225 11.14 -6.59 -6.85
N PHE A 226 12.00 -6.30 -7.83
CA PHE A 226 12.09 -4.97 -8.42
C PHE A 226 10.97 -4.71 -9.43
N GLU A 227 10.58 -5.72 -10.22
CA GLU A 227 9.37 -5.61 -11.03
C GLU A 227 8.11 -5.42 -10.18
N ARG A 228 8.00 -6.11 -9.05
CA ARG A 228 6.89 -5.93 -8.10
C ARG A 228 6.83 -4.50 -7.59
N LEU A 229 7.97 -3.92 -7.20
CA LEU A 229 8.04 -2.53 -6.75
C LEU A 229 7.68 -1.53 -7.84
N ILE A 230 8.14 -1.75 -9.08
CA ILE A 230 7.74 -0.92 -10.23
C ILE A 230 6.23 -1.02 -10.45
N SER A 231 5.65 -2.22 -10.38
CA SER A 231 4.21 -2.41 -10.51
C SER A 231 3.45 -1.69 -9.39
N ALA A 232 3.92 -1.76 -8.15
CA ALA A 232 3.33 -1.05 -7.01
C ALA A 232 3.41 0.47 -7.21
N PHE A 233 4.56 1.00 -7.62
CA PHE A 233 4.74 2.43 -7.85
C PHE A 233 3.82 2.94 -8.96
N LYS A 234 3.75 2.23 -10.08
CA LYS A 234 2.85 2.59 -11.19
C LYS A 234 1.40 2.60 -10.75
N ASP A 235 0.96 1.57 -10.04
CA ASP A 235 -0.41 1.44 -9.58
C ASP A 235 -0.78 2.57 -8.62
N LYS A 236 0.03 2.80 -7.59
CA LYS A 236 -0.30 3.70 -6.48
C LYS A 236 -0.01 5.17 -6.73
N PHE A 237 1.03 5.48 -7.49
CA PHE A 237 1.48 6.86 -7.64
C PHE A 237 1.34 7.42 -9.05
N VAL A 238 1.34 6.58 -10.09
CA VAL A 238 1.21 7.03 -11.49
C VAL A 238 -0.24 6.99 -11.94
N HIS A 239 -0.90 5.84 -11.83
CA HIS A 239 -2.31 5.71 -12.18
C HIS A 239 -3.21 6.24 -11.06
N ASN A 240 -2.80 6.03 -9.80
CA ASN A 240 -3.44 6.49 -8.56
C ASN A 240 -4.98 6.34 -8.59
N PRO A 241 -5.51 5.18 -8.19
CA PRO A 241 -6.95 4.93 -8.25
C PRO A 241 -7.70 5.94 -7.38
N ARG A 242 -8.85 6.41 -7.90
CA ARG A 242 -9.67 7.46 -7.25
C ARG A 242 -10.10 7.07 -5.83
N PHE A 243 -10.20 5.78 -5.54
CA PHE A 243 -10.66 5.23 -4.27
C PHE A 243 -9.55 5.02 -3.24
N GLU A 244 -8.30 5.37 -3.56
CA GLU A 244 -7.17 5.29 -2.62
C GLU A 244 -6.43 6.65 -2.52
N PRO A 245 -7.10 7.75 -2.12
CA PRO A 245 -6.56 9.10 -2.16
C PRO A 245 -5.32 9.31 -1.27
N TRP A 246 -5.16 8.53 -0.21
CA TRP A 246 -4.04 8.63 0.74
C TRP A 246 -2.67 8.45 0.08
N TYR A 247 -2.54 7.67 -1.00
CA TYR A 247 -1.26 7.55 -1.72
C TYR A 247 -0.80 8.90 -2.27
N ARG A 248 -1.74 9.70 -2.78
CA ARG A 248 -1.46 11.02 -3.34
C ARG A 248 -1.34 12.10 -2.28
N HIS A 249 -2.20 12.07 -1.26
CA HIS A 249 -2.34 13.19 -0.34
C HIS A 249 -1.49 13.08 0.93
N GLU A 250 -1.09 11.86 1.31
CA GLU A 250 -0.37 11.61 2.56
C GLU A 250 0.98 10.92 2.31
N ILE A 251 0.95 9.76 1.64
CA ILE A 251 2.13 8.91 1.47
C ILE A 251 3.16 9.57 0.54
N ALA A 252 2.75 9.97 -0.67
CA ALA A 252 3.66 10.60 -1.62
C ALA A 252 4.29 11.90 -1.04
N PRO A 253 3.53 12.84 -0.47
CA PRO A 253 4.11 14.02 0.18
C PRO A 253 5.06 13.67 1.33
N GLY A 254 4.74 12.66 2.15
CA GLY A 254 5.60 12.18 3.24
C GLY A 254 6.96 11.68 2.73
N ILE A 255 6.93 10.84 1.69
CA ILE A 255 8.14 10.32 1.02
C ILE A 255 8.95 11.46 0.39
N ILE A 256 8.31 12.33 -0.40
CA ILE A 256 8.96 13.45 -1.07
C ILE A 256 9.67 14.35 -0.05
N ARG A 257 8.95 14.74 1.02
CA ARG A 257 9.47 15.66 2.04
C ARG A 257 10.73 15.13 2.72
N LYS A 258 10.82 13.82 2.95
CA LYS A 258 11.95 13.20 3.63
C LYS A 258 13.11 12.86 2.70
N TYR A 259 12.84 12.37 1.48
CA TYR A 259 13.87 11.73 0.65
C TYR A 259 14.26 12.49 -0.62
N ARG A 260 13.48 13.49 -1.05
CA ARG A 260 13.80 14.26 -2.25
C ARG A 260 15.01 15.15 -2.02
N ARG A 261 16.09 14.89 -2.77
CA ARG A 261 17.32 15.71 -2.73
C ARG A 261 17.12 17.05 -3.42
N ASN A 262 16.57 17.03 -4.63
CA ASN A 262 16.35 18.25 -5.39
C ASN A 262 15.03 18.93 -5.00
N ARG A 263 15.11 19.96 -4.15
CA ARG A 263 13.93 20.71 -3.68
C ARG A 263 13.30 21.60 -4.75
N THR A 264 13.97 21.84 -5.87
CA THR A 264 13.39 22.60 -7.00
C THR A 264 12.51 21.73 -7.90
N GLU A 265 12.55 20.41 -7.73
CA GLU A 265 11.70 19.48 -8.47
C GLU A 265 10.26 19.52 -7.95
N THR A 266 9.38 20.08 -8.77
CA THR A 266 7.96 20.30 -8.45
C THR A 266 7.04 19.20 -8.97
N ARG A 267 7.55 18.25 -9.78
CA ARG A 267 6.76 17.08 -10.19
C ARG A 267 6.36 16.25 -8.96
N GLY A 268 5.30 15.45 -9.13
CA GLY A 268 4.86 14.48 -8.13
C GLY A 268 5.96 13.49 -7.74
N ILE A 269 5.64 12.52 -6.87
CA ILE A 269 6.61 11.52 -6.42
C ILE A 269 7.31 10.86 -7.62
N GLN A 270 8.63 10.77 -7.57
CA GLN A 270 9.43 10.08 -8.58
C GLN A 270 9.81 8.69 -8.07
N PHE A 271 10.11 7.77 -8.99
CA PHE A 271 10.54 6.43 -8.61
C PHE A 271 11.80 6.45 -7.75
N GLU A 272 12.71 7.40 -8.00
CA GLU A 272 13.89 7.58 -7.17
C GLU A 272 13.57 7.95 -5.70
N ASP A 273 12.54 8.77 -5.46
CA ASP A 273 12.11 9.09 -4.10
C ASP A 273 11.61 7.82 -3.38
N PHE A 274 10.87 6.99 -4.11
CA PHE A 274 10.37 5.71 -3.62
C PHE A 274 11.49 4.71 -3.33
N VAL A 275 12.49 4.58 -4.21
CA VAL A 275 13.68 3.73 -3.99
C VAL A 275 14.46 4.17 -2.74
N ARG A 276 14.65 5.49 -2.56
CA ARG A 276 15.34 6.02 -1.37
C ARG A 276 14.56 5.75 -0.09
N TYR A 277 13.24 5.91 -0.12
CA TYR A 277 12.37 5.57 1.00
C TYR A 277 12.51 4.10 1.38
N LEU A 278 12.37 3.20 0.42
CA LEU A 278 12.41 1.77 0.68
C LEU A 278 13.79 1.30 1.14
N GLY A 279 14.87 1.89 0.65
CA GLY A 279 16.25 1.58 1.04
C GLY A 279 16.75 2.27 2.31
N ASP A 280 15.99 3.16 2.95
CA ASP A 280 16.40 3.78 4.22
C ASP A 280 16.17 2.80 5.38
N PRO A 281 17.19 2.34 6.14
CA PRO A 281 16.96 1.48 7.31
C PRO A 281 16.08 2.13 8.38
N ASN A 282 15.95 3.46 8.39
CA ASN A 282 15.15 4.24 9.33
C ASN A 282 13.77 4.64 8.77
N HIS A 283 13.27 3.94 7.75
CA HIS A 283 11.96 4.20 7.16
C HIS A 283 10.77 3.83 8.08
N ARG A 284 11.00 3.03 9.12
CA ARG A 284 9.97 2.50 10.05
C ARG A 284 8.99 3.55 10.59
N TRP A 285 9.45 4.76 10.89
CA TRP A 285 8.57 5.82 11.38
C TRP A 285 7.52 6.26 10.36
N LEU A 286 7.86 6.25 9.06
CA LEU A 286 6.90 6.51 8.00
C LEU A 286 5.99 5.31 7.79
N ASP A 287 6.50 4.08 7.89
CA ASP A 287 5.69 2.87 7.77
C ASP A 287 4.57 2.82 8.82
N LEU A 288 4.88 3.21 10.06
CA LEU A 288 3.88 3.33 11.14
C LEU A 288 2.82 4.39 10.82
N GLN A 289 3.17 5.49 10.16
CA GLN A 289 2.20 6.50 9.73
C GLN A 289 1.36 6.04 8.55
N PHE A 290 1.96 5.32 7.61
CA PHE A 290 1.27 4.82 6.43
C PHE A 290 0.38 3.61 6.74
N GLY A 291 0.65 2.91 7.85
CA GLY A 291 -0.15 1.79 8.32
C GLY A 291 -0.28 0.69 7.28
N ASP A 292 -1.46 0.09 7.18
CA ASP A 292 -1.74 -1.05 6.29
C ASP A 292 -1.57 -0.73 4.80
N HIS A 293 -1.42 0.55 4.42
CA HIS A 293 -1.21 0.95 3.03
C HIS A 293 0.18 0.60 2.48
N ILE A 294 1.16 0.25 3.33
CA ILE A 294 2.50 -0.16 2.88
C ILE A 294 2.54 -1.55 2.25
N ILE A 295 1.49 -2.34 2.47
CA ILE A 295 1.21 -3.69 1.99
C ILE A 295 1.76 -4.03 0.59
N HIS A 296 1.79 -3.07 -0.34
CA HIS A 296 2.20 -3.28 -1.73
C HIS A 296 3.71 -3.43 -1.93
N TRP A 297 4.53 -3.01 -0.96
CA TRP A 297 6.00 -3.04 -1.03
C TRP A 297 6.66 -3.66 0.21
N VAL A 298 5.89 -4.39 1.03
CA VAL A 298 6.42 -5.23 2.11
C VAL A 298 7.07 -6.50 1.52
N THR A 299 8.06 -7.08 2.19
CA THR A 299 8.73 -8.31 1.72
C THR A 299 7.80 -9.53 1.79
N TYR A 300 8.08 -10.58 1.02
CA TYR A 300 7.26 -11.79 1.08
C TYR A 300 7.37 -12.52 2.41
N VAL A 301 8.53 -12.41 3.08
CA VAL A 301 8.73 -12.96 4.42
C VAL A 301 7.79 -12.32 5.43
N GLU A 302 7.68 -10.99 5.41
CA GLU A 302 6.76 -10.25 6.28
C GLU A 302 5.29 -10.43 5.89
N LEU A 303 4.97 -10.64 4.61
CA LEU A 303 3.60 -10.86 4.15
C LEU A 303 3.10 -12.28 4.51
N CYS A 304 3.90 -13.30 4.23
CA CYS A 304 3.41 -14.69 4.20
C CYS A 304 4.16 -15.64 5.13
N ALA A 305 5.23 -15.22 5.81
CA ALA A 305 5.99 -16.06 6.75
C ALA A 305 6.27 -17.48 6.22
N PRO A 306 6.86 -17.63 5.01
CA PRO A 306 7.10 -18.94 4.40
C PRO A 306 8.12 -19.81 5.17
N CYS A 307 8.84 -19.23 6.14
CA CYS A 307 9.72 -19.96 7.05
C CYS A 307 8.93 -20.65 8.17
N GLU A 308 7.80 -20.08 8.57
CA GLU A 308 6.92 -20.53 9.66
C GLU A 308 5.72 -21.34 9.13
N ILE A 309 5.23 -21.00 7.94
CA ILE A 309 4.06 -21.62 7.30
C ILE A 309 4.54 -22.52 6.16
N LYS A 310 4.27 -23.82 6.28
CA LYS A 310 4.54 -24.78 5.20
C LYS A 310 3.50 -24.65 4.08
N TYR A 311 3.87 -23.96 3.00
CA TYR A 311 3.08 -23.86 1.78
C TYR A 311 3.14 -25.15 0.94
N SER A 312 2.03 -25.49 0.29
CA SER A 312 1.95 -26.61 -0.64
C SER A 312 2.58 -26.25 -1.98
N VAL A 313 2.32 -25.03 -2.47
CA VAL A 313 2.88 -24.51 -3.73
C VAL A 313 3.23 -23.03 -3.55
N ILE A 314 4.36 -22.61 -4.13
CA ILE A 314 4.72 -21.20 -4.28
C ILE A 314 4.94 -20.99 -5.78
N GLY A 315 4.04 -20.25 -6.42
CA GLY A 315 4.10 -19.99 -7.86
C GLY A 315 4.83 -18.68 -8.16
N HIS A 316 5.31 -18.53 -9.39
CA HIS A 316 5.96 -17.33 -9.89
C HIS A 316 5.05 -16.61 -10.88
N HIS A 317 4.99 -15.29 -10.79
CA HIS A 317 4.18 -14.47 -11.67
C HIS A 317 4.69 -14.55 -13.13
N GLU A 318 5.98 -14.77 -13.30
CA GLU A 318 6.66 -14.92 -14.59
C GLU A 318 6.26 -16.21 -15.33
N THR A 319 5.78 -17.21 -14.61
CA THR A 319 5.33 -18.52 -15.11
C THR A 319 3.86 -18.78 -14.79
N LEU A 320 3.09 -17.72 -14.55
CA LEU A 320 1.71 -17.83 -14.07
C LEU A 320 0.79 -18.56 -15.05
N GLU A 321 1.08 -18.54 -16.35
CA GLU A 321 0.37 -19.35 -17.35
C GLU A 321 0.44 -20.85 -17.05
N ASP A 322 1.57 -21.34 -16.54
CA ASP A 322 1.80 -22.75 -16.21
C ASP A 322 1.46 -23.05 -14.74
N ASP A 323 1.81 -22.13 -13.84
CA ASP A 323 1.67 -22.32 -12.39
C ASP A 323 0.20 -22.29 -11.96
N ALA A 324 -0.64 -21.45 -12.55
CA ALA A 324 -2.03 -21.35 -12.14
C ALA A 324 -2.83 -22.64 -12.41
N PRO A 325 -2.79 -23.25 -13.63
CA PRO A 325 -3.37 -24.57 -13.86
C PRO A 325 -2.81 -25.66 -12.94
N TYR A 326 -1.50 -25.66 -12.69
CA TYR A 326 -0.86 -26.62 -11.77
C TYR A 326 -1.41 -26.48 -10.34
N ILE A 327 -1.48 -25.25 -9.81
CA ILE A 327 -2.02 -24.97 -8.47
C ILE A 327 -3.46 -25.46 -8.35
N LEU A 328 -4.32 -25.19 -9.35
CA LEU A 328 -5.72 -25.63 -9.33
C LEU A 328 -5.84 -27.16 -9.35
N LYS A 329 -4.99 -27.83 -10.11
CA LYS A 329 -4.93 -29.30 -10.17
C LYS A 329 -4.46 -29.92 -8.86
N GLU A 330 -3.37 -29.41 -8.28
CA GLU A 330 -2.84 -29.89 -7.00
C GLU A 330 -3.80 -29.63 -5.83
N ALA A 331 -4.60 -28.56 -5.91
CA ALA A 331 -5.69 -28.29 -4.97
C ALA A 331 -6.94 -29.15 -5.24
N GLY A 332 -7.01 -29.90 -6.35
CA GLY A 332 -8.14 -30.75 -6.72
C GLY A 332 -9.39 -29.96 -7.11
N ILE A 333 -9.24 -28.76 -7.68
CA ILE A 333 -10.33 -27.83 -8.02
C ILE A 333 -10.31 -27.36 -9.49
N ASP A 334 -9.42 -27.93 -10.30
CA ASP A 334 -9.28 -27.66 -11.75
C ASP A 334 -10.55 -27.96 -12.56
N HIS A 335 -11.39 -28.87 -12.08
CA HIS A 335 -12.69 -29.19 -12.68
C HIS A 335 -13.81 -28.21 -12.30
N LEU A 336 -13.58 -27.32 -11.31
CA LEU A 336 -14.59 -26.38 -10.81
C LEU A 336 -14.39 -24.96 -11.34
N VAL A 337 -13.14 -24.57 -11.56
CA VAL A 337 -12.77 -23.21 -11.95
C VAL A 337 -11.47 -23.21 -12.73
N SER A 338 -11.33 -22.25 -13.63
CA SER A 338 -10.07 -21.95 -14.34
C SER A 338 -9.54 -20.59 -13.92
N TYR A 339 -8.22 -20.42 -13.97
CA TYR A 339 -7.62 -19.09 -13.84
C TYR A 339 -8.00 -18.23 -15.05
N PRO A 340 -8.30 -16.93 -14.88
CA PRO A 340 -8.66 -16.06 -16.00
C PRO A 340 -7.56 -15.96 -17.06
N THR A 341 -7.95 -15.77 -18.32
CA THR A 341 -7.00 -15.58 -19.42
C THR A 341 -6.04 -14.44 -19.12
N ILE A 342 -4.75 -14.76 -19.15
CA ILE A 342 -3.67 -13.81 -18.90
C ILE A 342 -3.40 -13.03 -20.20
N PRO A 343 -3.46 -11.68 -20.19
CA PRO A 343 -3.12 -10.90 -21.36
C PRO A 343 -1.63 -11.07 -21.73
N PRO A 344 -1.29 -11.15 -23.04
CA PRO A 344 0.09 -11.34 -23.48
C PRO A 344 1.05 -10.27 -22.92
N GLY A 345 2.22 -10.71 -22.44
CA GLY A 345 3.31 -9.83 -21.99
C GLY A 345 3.14 -9.20 -20.61
N ILE A 346 2.11 -9.59 -19.84
CA ILE A 346 1.91 -9.11 -18.46
C ILE A 346 2.82 -9.84 -17.46
N THR A 347 3.01 -11.14 -17.66
CA THR A 347 3.74 -12.09 -16.80
C THR A 347 5.24 -12.04 -17.04
N VAL A 348 5.67 -11.90 -18.30
CA VAL A 348 7.09 -11.95 -18.71
C VAL A 348 7.95 -10.87 -18.03
N TYR A 349 9.06 -11.30 -17.44
CA TYR A 349 10.08 -10.40 -16.90
C TYR A 349 10.64 -9.47 -17.98
N ASN A 350 10.64 -8.17 -17.71
CA ASN A 350 11.08 -7.16 -18.66
C ASN A 350 12.29 -6.39 -18.11
N LYS A 351 13.49 -6.87 -18.47
CA LYS A 351 14.76 -6.26 -18.06
C LYS A 351 14.85 -4.78 -18.46
N SER A 352 14.50 -4.44 -19.70
CA SER A 352 14.59 -3.07 -20.21
C SER A 352 13.69 -2.09 -19.45
N LYS A 353 12.51 -2.54 -19.02
CA LYS A 353 11.62 -1.78 -18.12
C LYS A 353 12.30 -1.53 -16.78
N VAL A 354 12.94 -2.53 -16.18
CA VAL A 354 13.68 -2.36 -14.93
C VAL A 354 14.84 -1.37 -15.11
N GLU A 355 15.68 -1.55 -16.14
CA GLU A 355 16.78 -0.63 -16.47
C GLU A 355 16.29 0.82 -16.62
N HIS A 356 15.16 1.03 -17.32
CA HIS A 356 14.58 2.35 -17.52
C HIS A 356 14.15 3.02 -16.21
N TYR A 357 13.45 2.30 -15.32
CA TYR A 357 12.99 2.87 -14.05
C TYR A 357 14.16 3.21 -13.11
N PHE A 358 15.24 2.42 -13.16
CA PHE A 358 16.42 2.64 -12.32
C PHE A 358 17.44 3.60 -12.95
N LEU A 359 17.20 4.11 -14.16
CA LEU A 359 18.09 5.03 -14.83
C LEU A 359 18.29 6.31 -14.00
N GLY A 360 19.56 6.67 -13.77
CA GLY A 360 19.93 7.86 -13.00
C GLY A 360 19.87 7.70 -11.48
N ILE A 361 19.36 6.58 -10.95
CA ILE A 361 19.38 6.31 -9.51
C ILE A 361 20.80 5.91 -9.07
N SER A 362 21.28 6.49 -7.97
CA SER A 362 22.63 6.20 -7.50
C SER A 362 22.80 4.72 -7.11
N LYS A 363 23.94 4.11 -7.47
CA LYS A 363 24.29 2.73 -7.10
C LYS A 363 24.18 2.45 -5.60
N ARG A 364 24.43 3.47 -4.76
CA ARG A 364 24.24 3.38 -3.30
C ARG A 364 22.79 3.12 -2.93
N ASP A 365 21.85 3.88 -3.51
CA ASP A 365 20.43 3.75 -3.21
C ASP A 365 19.89 2.41 -3.74
N ILE A 366 20.36 1.95 -4.91
CA ILE A 366 20.04 0.61 -5.46
C ILE A 366 20.55 -0.52 -4.55
N ARG A 367 21.80 -0.44 -4.07
CA ARG A 367 22.35 -1.45 -3.13
C ARG A 367 21.56 -1.53 -1.83
N ARG A 368 21.14 -0.38 -1.30
CA ARG A 368 20.31 -0.33 -0.08
C ARG A 368 18.93 -0.93 -0.30
N LEU A 369 18.31 -0.64 -1.44
CA LEU A 369 17.06 -1.30 -1.82
C LEU A 369 17.24 -2.81 -1.93
N TYR A 370 18.27 -3.26 -2.63
CA TYR A 370 18.58 -4.69 -2.75
C TYR A 370 18.77 -5.34 -1.38
N ALA A 371 19.52 -4.72 -0.47
CA ALA A 371 19.75 -5.25 0.87
C ALA A 371 18.44 -5.49 1.65
N ARG A 372 17.41 -4.64 1.47
CA ARG A 372 16.09 -4.87 2.07
C ARG A 372 15.37 -6.09 1.48
N PHE A 373 15.45 -6.30 0.17
CA PHE A 373 14.75 -7.38 -0.54
C PHE A 373 15.62 -8.61 -0.82
N GLU A 374 16.85 -8.65 -0.30
CA GLU A 374 17.82 -9.72 -0.59
C GLU A 374 17.26 -11.11 -0.22
N GLY A 375 16.52 -11.17 0.90
CA GLY A 375 15.81 -12.38 1.31
C GLY A 375 14.80 -12.86 0.25
N ASP A 376 13.99 -11.95 -0.30
CA ASP A 376 13.01 -12.29 -1.36
C ASP A 376 13.74 -12.78 -2.63
N PHE A 377 14.85 -12.14 -3.03
CA PHE A 377 15.63 -12.60 -4.18
C PHE A 377 16.15 -14.03 -3.98
N LYS A 378 16.78 -14.29 -2.83
CA LYS A 378 17.42 -15.58 -2.54
C LYS A 378 16.39 -16.69 -2.32
N LEU A 379 15.36 -16.43 -1.53
CA LEU A 379 14.39 -17.44 -1.12
C LEU A 379 13.58 -18.00 -2.30
N PHE A 380 13.32 -17.16 -3.31
CA PHE A 380 12.48 -17.53 -4.45
C PHE A 380 13.27 -17.70 -5.77
N GLY A 381 14.60 -17.79 -5.68
CA GLY A 381 15.45 -18.12 -6.84
C GLY A 381 15.57 -17.02 -7.90
N TYR A 382 15.35 -15.75 -7.54
CA TYR A 382 15.56 -14.64 -8.47
C TYR A 382 17.03 -14.26 -8.54
N HIS A 383 17.50 -13.94 -9.75
CA HIS A 383 18.85 -13.44 -9.94
C HIS A 383 19.03 -12.06 -9.32
N LYS A 384 20.18 -11.84 -8.69
CA LYS A 384 20.59 -10.52 -8.24
C LYS A 384 20.64 -9.57 -9.45
N PRO A 385 20.13 -8.33 -9.34
CA PRO A 385 20.09 -7.38 -10.46
C PRO A 385 21.45 -6.69 -10.66
N ASP A 386 22.51 -7.47 -10.88
CA ASP A 386 23.88 -6.95 -11.01
C ASP A 386 24.03 -5.99 -12.21
N PHE A 387 23.19 -6.12 -13.25
CA PHE A 387 23.14 -5.18 -14.38
C PHE A 387 22.78 -3.74 -13.98
N LEU A 388 22.19 -3.51 -12.79
CA LEU A 388 21.94 -2.18 -12.23
C LEU A 388 23.11 -1.66 -11.37
N LEU A 389 24.03 -2.54 -11.00
CA LEU A 389 25.14 -2.27 -10.09
C LEU A 389 26.49 -2.14 -10.80
N ASN A 390 26.60 -2.74 -11.99
CA ASN A 390 27.78 -2.73 -12.84
C ASN A 390 28.13 -1.34 -13.35
#